data_AF-A0A3D9GCX8-F1
#
_entry.id   AF-A0A3D9GCX8-F1
#
_cell.length_a   1.000
_cell.length_b   1.000
_cell.length_c   1.000
_cell.angle_alpha   90.00
_cell.angle_beta   90.00
_cell.angle_gamma   90.00
#
_symmetry.space_group_name_H-M   'P 1'
#
loop_
_entity.id
_entity.type
_entity.pdbx_description
1 polymer ?
#
loop_
_entity_poly.entity_id
_entity_poly.type
_entity_poly.pdbx_seq_one_letter_code
_entity_poly.pdbx_strand_id
1 'polypeptide(L)'
;MYELFVLGELMTGEKHGYMLQDVLNNAVGLGRKISSGTLYPLLSRMTEAGWIHLRIEEETKGGRTRKIYAITDAGRERFEELMKETLEPNPEAEAALIFRFKMVYFGYVTKEVRLACLEDYLQIIRRSREYVSRFEAYLQSQKPEPAKQRNQLLRMFDYRKRLGEADEAWIMAEIERIQAEED
;
A
#
# COMPACT_ATOMS: atom_id res chain seq x y z
N MET A 1 -3.21 -1.05 -7.88
CA MET A 1 -2.23 -0.56 -6.88
C MET A 1 -2.12 0.96 -6.83
N TYR A 2 -1.52 1.64 -7.81
CA TYR A 2 -1.31 3.11 -7.74
C TYR A 2 -2.60 3.94 -7.87
N GLU A 3 -3.65 3.37 -8.46
CA GLU A 3 -4.99 3.96 -8.53
C GLU A 3 -5.51 4.36 -7.14
N LEU A 4 -5.45 3.44 -6.16
CA LEU A 4 -5.82 3.70 -4.77
C LEU A 4 -5.08 4.91 -4.21
N PHE A 5 -3.76 4.97 -4.44
CA PHE A 5 -2.94 6.06 -3.94
C PHE A 5 -3.32 7.40 -4.58
N VAL A 6 -3.52 7.42 -5.90
CA VAL A 6 -3.91 8.66 -6.61
C VAL A 6 -5.28 9.14 -6.16
N LEU A 7 -6.26 8.25 -6.03
CA LEU A 7 -7.59 8.63 -5.54
C LEU A 7 -7.53 9.12 -4.09
N GLY A 8 -6.82 8.41 -3.21
CA GLY A 8 -6.61 8.82 -1.82
C GLY A 8 -5.92 10.18 -1.71
N GLU A 9 -4.90 10.43 -2.53
CA GLU A 9 -4.20 11.72 -2.54
C GLU A 9 -5.13 12.86 -2.99
N LEU A 10 -6.04 12.60 -3.93
CA LEU A 10 -7.04 13.56 -4.39
C LEU A 10 -8.23 13.72 -3.43
N MET A 11 -8.46 12.79 -2.49
CA MET A 11 -9.40 13.00 -1.37
C MET A 11 -8.94 14.16 -0.48
N THR A 12 -7.63 14.42 -0.41
CA THR A 12 -7.05 15.53 0.36
C THR A 12 -7.16 16.90 -0.34
N GLY A 13 -7.63 16.93 -1.59
CA GLY A 13 -7.79 18.14 -2.39
C GLY A 13 -7.11 18.08 -3.77
N GLU A 14 -7.48 19.00 -4.66
CA GLU A 14 -6.97 19.05 -6.04
C GLU A 14 -5.46 19.20 -6.13
N LYS A 15 -4.81 18.50 -7.07
CA LYS A 15 -3.34 18.49 -7.21
C LYS A 15 -2.87 18.58 -8.64
N HIS A 16 -1.70 19.19 -8.82
CA HIS A 16 -0.97 19.11 -10.07
C HIS A 16 -0.40 17.70 -10.29
N GLY A 17 -0.35 17.27 -11.56
CA GLY A 17 0.18 15.94 -11.91
C GLY A 17 1.61 15.67 -11.43
N TYR A 18 2.47 16.69 -11.37
CA TYR A 18 3.84 16.53 -10.85
C TYR A 18 3.87 16.36 -9.33
N MET A 19 2.95 16.98 -8.58
CA MET A 19 2.84 16.80 -7.13
C MET A 19 2.35 15.39 -6.82
N LEU A 20 1.37 14.88 -7.58
CA LEU A 20 0.95 13.47 -7.49
C LEU A 20 2.13 12.52 -7.73
N GLN A 21 3.00 12.83 -8.69
CA GLN A 21 4.19 12.03 -8.96
C GLN A 21 5.19 12.05 -7.81
N ASP A 22 5.43 13.22 -7.22
CA ASP A 22 6.38 13.39 -6.13
C ASP A 22 5.91 12.65 -4.86
N VAL A 23 4.66 12.88 -4.46
CA VAL A 23 4.04 12.24 -3.30
C VAL A 23 3.99 10.72 -3.47
N LEU A 24 3.65 10.23 -4.67
CA LEU A 24 3.66 8.79 -4.96
C LEU A 24 5.08 8.19 -4.91
N ASN A 25 6.11 8.91 -5.39
CA ASN A 25 7.51 8.46 -5.27
C ASN A 25 7.95 8.34 -3.81
N ASN A 26 7.56 9.31 -2.97
CA ASN A 26 7.87 9.26 -1.54
C ASN A 26 7.14 8.10 -0.85
N ALA A 27 5.89 7.82 -1.24
CA ALA A 27 5.10 6.75 -0.63
C ALA A 27 5.54 5.33 -1.02
N VAL A 28 6.03 5.10 -2.25
CA VAL A 28 6.55 3.77 -2.65
C VAL A 28 7.91 3.44 -2.02
N GLY A 29 8.62 4.45 -1.53
CA GLY A 29 9.91 4.32 -0.85
C GLY A 29 11.11 4.24 -1.80
N LEU A 30 12.32 4.21 -1.20
CA LEU A 30 13.61 4.42 -1.88
C LEU A 30 13.94 3.45 -3.03
N GLY A 31 13.29 2.28 -3.10
CA GLY A 31 13.58 1.24 -4.08
C GLY A 31 12.75 1.29 -5.36
N ARG A 32 11.76 2.18 -5.46
CA ARG A 32 10.85 2.28 -6.62
C ARG A 32 10.71 3.72 -7.06
N LYS A 33 10.92 3.98 -8.35
CA LYS A 33 10.69 5.30 -8.95
C LYS A 33 9.54 5.22 -9.95
N ILE A 34 8.48 5.95 -9.68
CA ILE A 34 7.36 6.14 -10.59
C ILE A 34 7.72 7.22 -11.60
N SER A 35 7.90 6.77 -12.84
CA SER A 35 8.17 7.63 -13.97
C SER A 35 6.90 8.37 -14.41
N SER A 36 7.07 9.45 -15.16
CA SER A 36 5.95 10.15 -15.79
C SER A 36 5.25 9.24 -16.82
N GLY A 37 6.00 8.35 -17.48
CA GLY A 37 5.44 7.32 -18.37
C GLY A 37 4.61 6.25 -17.66
N THR A 38 4.62 6.20 -16.33
CA THR A 38 3.76 5.33 -15.52
C THR A 38 2.56 6.09 -14.98
N LEU A 39 2.78 7.29 -14.43
CA LEU A 39 1.72 8.07 -13.79
C LEU A 39 0.73 8.66 -14.80
N TYR A 40 1.19 9.34 -15.85
CA TYR A 40 0.28 10.07 -16.73
C TYR A 40 -0.66 9.16 -17.54
N PRO A 41 -0.24 7.97 -18.01
CA PRO A 41 -1.18 7.01 -18.58
C PRO A 41 -2.23 6.52 -17.58
N LEU A 42 -1.85 6.34 -16.30
CA LEU A 42 -2.82 6.04 -15.25
C LEU A 42 -3.83 7.18 -15.08
N LEU A 43 -3.37 8.43 -14.99
CA LEU A 43 -4.25 9.60 -14.89
C LEU A 43 -5.19 9.74 -16.10
N SER A 44 -4.70 9.43 -17.32
CA SER A 44 -5.55 9.39 -18.52
C SER A 44 -6.69 8.39 -18.36
N ARG A 45 -6.37 7.14 -18.01
CA ARG A 45 -7.38 6.09 -17.81
C ARG A 45 -8.38 6.44 -16.71
N MET A 46 -7.92 7.04 -15.62
CA MET A 46 -8.81 7.47 -14.52
C MET A 46 -9.72 8.64 -14.94
N THR A 47 -9.25 9.51 -15.84
CA THR A 47 -10.06 10.60 -16.41
C THR A 47 -11.10 10.04 -17.37
N GLU A 48 -10.70 9.11 -18.24
CA GLU A 48 -11.58 8.40 -19.18
C GLU A 48 -12.66 7.58 -18.45
N ALA A 49 -12.30 6.96 -17.32
CA ALA A 49 -13.23 6.24 -16.44
C ALA A 49 -14.16 7.17 -15.63
N GLY A 50 -13.96 8.49 -15.70
CA GLY A 50 -14.77 9.47 -14.96
C GLY A 50 -14.49 9.54 -13.46
N TRP A 51 -13.41 8.92 -12.96
CA TRP A 51 -13.03 8.93 -11.54
C TRP A 51 -12.32 10.22 -11.13
N ILE A 52 -11.69 10.91 -12.09
CA ILE A 52 -11.05 12.21 -11.85
C ILE A 52 -11.40 13.18 -12.97
N HIS A 53 -11.43 14.48 -12.65
CA HIS A 53 -11.48 15.56 -13.63
C HIS A 53 -10.11 16.16 -13.84
N LEU A 54 -9.83 16.56 -15.09
CA LEU A 54 -8.64 17.31 -15.47
C LEU A 54 -9.03 18.75 -15.82
N ARG A 55 -8.52 19.72 -15.07
CA ARG A 55 -8.56 21.16 -15.41
C ARG A 55 -7.21 21.58 -15.97
N ILE A 56 -7.26 22.30 -17.09
CA ILE A 56 -6.07 22.87 -17.72
C ILE A 56 -6.04 24.35 -17.35
N GLU A 57 -4.99 24.76 -16.64
CA GLU A 57 -4.73 26.17 -16.36
C GLU A 57 -3.66 26.69 -17.33
N GLU A 58 -4.06 27.68 -18.12
CA GLU A 58 -3.14 28.46 -18.96
C GLU A 58 -2.59 29.63 -18.16
N GLU A 59 -1.26 29.71 -18.05
CA GLU A 59 -0.61 30.89 -17.48
C GLU A 59 -0.69 32.02 -18.51
N THR A 60 -1.12 33.20 -18.07
CA THR A 60 -1.17 34.39 -18.93
C THR A 60 0.26 34.80 -19.31
N LYS A 61 0.54 34.75 -20.62
CA LYS A 61 1.81 35.07 -21.32
C LYS A 61 2.91 34.00 -21.25
N GLY A 62 2.81 32.99 -22.13
CA GLY A 62 3.94 32.12 -22.53
C GLY A 62 4.35 31.05 -21.53
N GLY A 63 3.59 30.85 -20.47
CA GLY A 63 3.88 29.87 -19.42
C GLY A 63 3.47 28.43 -19.78
N ARG A 64 4.09 27.48 -19.07
CA ARG A 64 3.86 26.03 -19.24
C ARG A 64 2.45 25.69 -18.73
N THR A 65 1.62 25.12 -19.60
CA THR A 65 0.28 24.62 -19.25
C THR A 65 0.33 23.68 -18.03
N ARG A 66 -0.47 23.98 -17.00
CA ARG A 66 -0.53 23.16 -15.78
C ARG A 66 -1.80 22.32 -15.77
N LYS A 67 -1.63 21.01 -15.54
CA LYS A 67 -2.72 20.04 -15.38
C LYS A 67 -3.04 19.89 -13.91
N ILE A 68 -4.26 20.23 -13.51
CA ILE A 68 -4.81 20.02 -12.16
C ILE A 68 -5.81 18.88 -12.24
N TYR A 69 -5.68 17.94 -11.31
CA TYR A 69 -6.59 16.81 -11.16
C TYR A 69 -7.42 16.97 -9.89
N ALA A 70 -8.70 16.62 -9.97
CA ALA A 70 -9.63 16.59 -8.85
C ALA A 70 -10.43 15.28 -8.89
N ILE A 71 -10.77 14.73 -7.73
CA ILE A 71 -11.60 13.52 -7.64
C ILE A 71 -13.07 13.85 -7.93
N THR A 72 -13.77 12.95 -8.62
CA THR A 72 -15.23 13.04 -8.85
C THR A 72 -16.00 12.22 -7.81
N ASP A 73 -17.33 12.31 -7.78
CA ASP A 73 -18.15 11.46 -6.92
C ASP A 73 -17.97 9.97 -7.24
N ALA A 74 -17.94 9.61 -8.52
CA ALA A 74 -17.60 8.24 -8.96
C ALA A 74 -16.19 7.82 -8.54
N GLY A 75 -15.24 8.76 -8.49
CA GLY A 75 -13.90 8.51 -7.97
C GLY A 75 -13.87 8.27 -6.46
N ARG A 76 -14.73 8.94 -5.69
CA ARG A 76 -14.89 8.72 -4.24
C ARG A 76 -15.47 7.34 -3.97
N GLU A 77 -16.50 6.94 -4.71
CA GLU A 77 -17.06 5.58 -4.66
C GLU A 77 -15.97 4.54 -4.98
N ARG A 78 -15.21 4.75 -6.05
CA ARG A 78 -14.10 3.86 -6.43
C ARG A 78 -13.01 3.80 -5.36
N PHE A 79 -12.69 4.92 -4.71
CA PHE A 79 -11.73 4.95 -3.61
C PHE A 79 -12.21 4.09 -2.44
N GLU A 80 -13.49 4.22 -2.04
CA GLU A 80 -14.06 3.40 -0.99
C GLU A 80 -14.06 1.90 -1.32
N GLU A 81 -14.38 1.53 -2.57
CA GLU A 81 -14.27 0.15 -3.04
C GLU A 81 -12.86 -0.39 -2.87
N LEU A 82 -11.84 0.32 -3.38
CA LEU A 82 -10.45 -0.08 -3.27
C LEU A 82 -9.99 -0.18 -1.80
N MET A 83 -10.52 0.66 -0.91
CA MET A 83 -10.25 0.59 0.53
C MET A 83 -10.88 -0.65 1.16
N LYS A 84 -12.04 -1.11 0.69
CA LYS A 84 -12.74 -2.33 1.15
C LYS A 84 -12.21 -3.62 0.52
N GLU A 85 -11.55 -3.55 -0.64
CA GLU A 85 -10.95 -4.72 -1.30
C GLU A 85 -9.95 -5.44 -0.39
N THR A 86 -10.04 -6.76 -0.28
CA THR A 86 -9.08 -7.55 0.51
C THR A 86 -7.68 -7.48 -0.11
N LEU A 87 -6.67 -7.51 0.74
CA LEU A 87 -5.28 -7.79 0.41
C LEU A 87 -5.19 -9.27 -0.02
N GLU A 88 -5.66 -9.57 -1.24
CA GLU A 88 -5.56 -10.89 -1.90
C GLU A 88 -4.13 -11.49 -1.83
N PRO A 89 -3.93 -12.80 -2.10
CA PRO A 89 -2.63 -13.47 -2.03
C PRO A 89 -1.64 -12.97 -3.11
N ASN A 90 -1.19 -11.75 -2.94
CA ASN A 90 -0.13 -11.10 -3.67
C ASN A 90 1.21 -11.49 -3.03
N PRO A 91 2.33 -11.33 -3.74
CA PRO A 91 3.64 -11.34 -3.12
C PRO A 91 3.63 -10.46 -1.86
N GLU A 92 4.22 -10.95 -0.77
CA GLU A 92 4.23 -10.28 0.56
C GLU A 92 4.61 -8.79 0.46
N ALA A 93 5.56 -8.46 -0.42
CA ALA A 93 6.00 -7.09 -0.67
C ALA A 93 4.94 -6.18 -1.32
N GLU A 94 4.07 -6.72 -2.19
CA GLU A 94 2.98 -5.96 -2.80
C GLU A 94 1.83 -5.76 -1.82
N ALA A 95 1.46 -6.78 -1.06
CA ALA A 95 0.47 -6.65 0.01
C ALA A 95 0.90 -5.60 1.04
N ALA A 96 2.17 -5.62 1.47
CA ALA A 96 2.73 -4.62 2.37
C ALA A 96 2.74 -3.20 1.77
N LEU A 97 2.89 -3.05 0.46
CA LEU A 97 2.82 -1.73 -0.20
C LEU A 97 1.37 -1.22 -0.27
N ILE A 98 0.42 -2.07 -0.66
CA ILE A 98 -1.01 -1.71 -0.69
C ILE A 98 -1.51 -1.38 0.72
N PHE A 99 -1.15 -2.19 1.71
CA PHE A 99 -1.48 -1.94 3.12
C PHE A 99 -0.98 -0.57 3.58
N ARG A 100 0.29 -0.23 3.30
CA ARG A 100 0.85 1.09 3.62
C ARG A 100 0.12 2.23 2.91
N PHE A 101 -0.30 2.04 1.65
CA PHE A 101 -1.14 3.04 0.98
C PHE A 101 -2.49 3.19 1.66
N LYS A 102 -3.17 2.10 2.02
CA LYS A 102 -4.45 2.16 2.76
C LYS A 102 -4.29 2.90 4.08
N MET A 103 -3.24 2.61 4.84
CA MET A 103 -2.94 3.27 6.11
C MET A 103 -2.87 4.80 6.00
N VAL A 104 -2.20 5.32 4.96
CA VAL A 104 -2.09 6.78 4.73
C VAL A 104 -3.47 7.44 4.65
N TYR A 105 -4.48 6.73 4.17
CA TYR A 105 -5.82 7.26 3.94
C TYR A 105 -6.88 6.70 4.88
N PHE A 106 -6.51 6.07 6.00
CA PHE A 106 -7.45 5.56 7.00
C PHE A 106 -8.41 6.64 7.54
N GLY A 107 -7.97 7.90 7.62
CA GLY A 107 -8.83 9.02 8.04
C GLY A 107 -9.96 9.38 7.06
N TYR A 108 -10.01 8.76 5.88
CA TYR A 108 -11.04 9.00 4.86
C TYR A 108 -12.04 7.84 4.71
N VAL A 109 -11.99 6.85 5.59
CA VAL A 109 -12.90 5.70 5.61
C VAL A 109 -13.39 5.40 7.02
N THR A 110 -14.44 4.60 7.12
CA THR A 110 -15.03 4.26 8.42
C THR A 110 -14.12 3.38 9.25
N LYS A 111 -14.37 3.37 10.56
CA LYS A 111 -13.68 2.52 11.54
C LYS A 111 -13.69 1.04 11.14
N GLU A 112 -14.81 0.55 10.62
CA GLU A 112 -14.97 -0.84 10.16
C GLU A 112 -14.01 -1.18 9.02
N VAL A 113 -13.84 -0.26 8.06
CA VAL A 113 -12.93 -0.47 6.92
C VAL A 113 -11.47 -0.49 7.39
N ARG A 114 -11.10 0.38 8.34
CA ARG A 114 -9.75 0.40 8.94
C ARG A 114 -9.44 -0.92 9.64
N LEU A 115 -10.36 -1.38 10.50
CA LEU A 115 -10.22 -2.64 11.24
C LEU A 115 -10.12 -3.84 10.31
N ALA A 116 -11.02 -3.95 9.32
CA ALA A 116 -10.98 -5.03 8.34
C ALA A 116 -9.65 -5.08 7.59
N CYS A 117 -9.10 -3.92 7.20
CA CYS A 117 -7.79 -3.86 6.53
C CYS A 117 -6.63 -4.32 7.44
N LEU A 118 -6.64 -3.95 8.71
CA LEU A 118 -5.61 -4.37 9.68
C LEU A 118 -5.69 -5.87 9.97
N GLU A 119 -6.90 -6.40 10.16
CA GLU A 119 -7.14 -7.83 10.38
C GLU A 119 -6.69 -8.67 9.20
N ASP A 120 -6.96 -8.22 7.98
CA ASP A 120 -6.53 -8.91 6.76
C ASP A 120 -5.00 -8.93 6.64
N TYR A 121 -4.34 -7.79 6.89
CA TYR A 121 -2.88 -7.74 6.87
C TYR A 121 -2.24 -8.57 8.00
N LEU A 122 -2.86 -8.61 9.18
CA LEU A 122 -2.45 -9.48 10.29
C LEU A 122 -2.51 -10.96 9.90
N GLN A 123 -3.54 -11.38 9.15
CA GLN A 123 -3.60 -12.76 8.64
C GLN A 123 -2.46 -13.07 7.67
N ILE A 124 -2.07 -12.11 6.82
CA ILE A 124 -0.94 -12.28 5.90
C ILE A 124 0.37 -12.48 6.67
N ILE A 125 0.65 -11.65 7.69
CA ILE A 125 1.86 -11.78 8.51
C ILE A 125 1.88 -13.10 9.26
N ARG A 126 0.76 -13.50 9.87
CA ARG A 126 0.64 -14.78 10.57
C ARG A 126 0.93 -15.96 9.66
N ARG A 127 0.38 -15.97 8.44
CA ARG A 127 0.66 -17.01 7.43
C ARG A 127 2.14 -17.01 7.02
N SER A 128 2.76 -15.84 6.86
CA SER A 128 4.20 -15.71 6.55
C SER A 128 5.07 -16.28 7.68
N ARG A 129 4.76 -15.96 8.94
CA ARG A 129 5.46 -16.49 10.13
C ARG A 129 5.31 -18.01 10.25
N GLU A 130 4.11 -18.54 10.04
CA GLU A 130 3.85 -19.98 10.05
C GLU A 130 4.66 -20.69 8.95
N TYR A 131 4.68 -20.14 7.74
CA TYR A 131 5.48 -20.66 6.64
C TYR A 131 6.97 -20.72 6.99
N VAL A 132 7.52 -19.63 7.53
CA VAL A 132 8.93 -19.55 7.96
C VAL A 132 9.24 -20.59 9.04
N SER A 133 8.37 -20.70 10.05
CA SER A 133 8.54 -21.64 11.17
C SER A 133 8.52 -23.10 10.70
N ARG A 134 7.59 -23.44 9.81
CA ARG A 134 7.50 -24.79 9.22
C ARG A 134 8.75 -25.14 8.43
N PHE A 135 9.27 -24.20 7.64
CA PHE A 135 10.45 -24.43 6.81
C PHE A 135 11.73 -24.51 7.65
N GLU A 136 11.85 -23.71 8.70
CA GLU A 136 12.95 -23.82 9.68
C GLU A 136 12.99 -25.22 10.34
N ALA A 137 11.84 -25.73 10.79
CA ALA A 137 11.72 -27.07 11.37
C ALA A 137 12.09 -28.17 10.37
N TYR A 138 11.71 -28.02 9.10
CA TYR A 138 12.13 -28.91 8.02
C TYR A 138 13.65 -28.91 7.83
N LEU A 139 14.29 -27.74 7.79
CA LEU A 139 15.76 -27.64 7.65
C LEU A 139 16.51 -28.25 8.83
N GLN A 140 15.99 -28.10 10.05
CA GLN A 140 16.60 -28.65 11.26
C GLN A 140 16.50 -30.18 11.31
N SER A 141 15.39 -30.74 10.82
CA SER A 141 15.13 -32.18 10.83
C SER A 141 15.79 -32.92 9.66
N GLN A 142 15.53 -32.50 8.43
CA GLN A 142 15.95 -33.21 7.22
C GLN A 142 17.36 -32.83 6.75
N LYS A 143 17.79 -31.59 7.05
CA LYS A 143 19.13 -31.06 6.71
C LYS A 143 19.56 -31.33 5.24
N PRO A 144 18.69 -31.12 4.22
CA PRO A 144 18.97 -31.53 2.84
C PRO A 144 20.11 -30.74 2.17
N GLU A 145 20.45 -29.56 2.70
CA GLU A 145 21.49 -28.68 2.19
C GLU A 145 22.83 -28.87 2.94
N PRO A 146 23.97 -28.49 2.33
CA PRO A 146 25.25 -28.44 3.02
C PRO A 146 25.22 -27.57 4.28
N ALA A 147 25.97 -27.96 5.31
CA ALA A 147 25.95 -27.30 6.62
C ALA A 147 26.22 -25.78 6.56
N LYS A 148 27.15 -25.34 5.71
CA LYS A 148 27.46 -23.92 5.52
C LYS A 148 26.23 -23.13 5.03
N GLN A 149 25.48 -23.67 4.08
CA GLN A 149 24.28 -23.04 3.53
C GLN A 149 23.14 -23.09 4.56
N ARG A 150 22.90 -24.25 5.18
CA ARG A 150 21.86 -24.40 6.21
C ARG A 150 22.01 -23.38 7.34
N ASN A 151 23.24 -23.15 7.82
CA ASN A 151 23.49 -22.15 8.86
C ASN A 151 23.07 -20.72 8.43
N GLN A 152 23.31 -20.35 7.16
CA GLN A 152 22.88 -19.04 6.65
C GLN A 152 21.37 -18.96 6.43
N LEU A 153 20.74 -20.04 5.96
CA LEU A 153 19.28 -20.12 5.84
C LEU A 153 18.59 -19.94 7.21
N LEU A 154 19.10 -20.59 8.26
CA LEU A 154 18.58 -20.42 9.62
C LEU A 154 18.72 -18.98 10.13
N ARG A 155 19.84 -18.30 9.82
CA ARG A 155 20.01 -16.87 10.15
C ARG A 155 19.03 -15.97 9.42
N MET A 156 18.78 -16.25 8.15
CA MET A 156 17.77 -15.51 7.36
C MET A 156 16.35 -15.73 7.90
N PHE A 157 16.00 -16.94 8.34
CA PHE A 157 14.70 -17.20 8.95
C PHE A 157 14.55 -16.56 10.33
N ASP A 158 15.60 -16.54 11.16
CA ASP A 158 15.60 -15.77 12.42
C ASP A 158 15.31 -14.28 12.15
N TYR A 159 15.98 -13.69 11.16
CA TYR A 159 15.71 -12.31 10.73
C TYR A 159 14.24 -12.10 10.30
N ARG A 160 13.70 -12.98 9.45
CA ARG A 160 12.30 -12.88 9.00
C ARG A 160 11.29 -13.04 10.13
N LYS A 161 11.53 -13.95 11.08
CA LYS A 161 10.65 -14.13 12.26
C LYS A 161 10.62 -12.88 13.11
N ARG A 162 11.78 -12.28 13.39
CA ARG A 162 11.89 -11.04 14.18
C ARG A 162 11.14 -9.87 13.55
N LEU A 163 11.21 -9.73 12.21
CA LEU A 163 10.41 -8.73 11.50
C LEU A 163 8.92 -9.02 11.63
N GLY A 164 8.49 -10.25 11.35
CA GLY A 164 7.07 -10.62 11.46
C GLY A 164 6.51 -10.47 12.88
N GLU A 165 7.32 -10.71 13.91
CA GLU A 165 6.95 -10.47 15.32
C GLU A 165 6.72 -9.00 15.62
N ALA A 166 7.60 -8.13 15.12
CA ALA A 166 7.45 -6.69 15.29
C ALA A 166 6.21 -6.16 14.54
N ASP A 167 6.00 -6.61 13.30
CA ASP A 167 4.85 -6.19 12.49
C ASP A 167 3.52 -6.67 13.13
N GLU A 168 3.44 -7.94 13.53
CA GLU A 168 2.26 -8.48 14.20
C GLU A 168 1.94 -7.73 15.51
N ALA A 169 2.96 -7.48 16.34
CA ALA A 169 2.78 -6.75 17.59
C ALA A 169 2.27 -5.32 17.36
N TRP A 170 2.82 -4.62 16.35
CA TRP A 170 2.37 -3.26 16.03
C TRP A 170 0.92 -3.26 15.52
N ILE A 171 0.56 -4.18 14.61
CA ILE A 171 -0.79 -4.24 14.04
C ILE A 171 -1.82 -4.59 15.12
N MET A 172 -1.52 -5.52 16.02
CA MET A 172 -2.42 -5.84 17.13
C MET A 172 -2.66 -4.63 18.02
N ALA A 173 -1.61 -3.89 18.37
CA ALA A 173 -1.74 -2.66 19.16
C ALA A 173 -2.51 -1.55 18.41
N GLU A 174 -2.38 -1.46 17.08
CA GLU A 174 -3.16 -0.52 16.26
C GLU A 174 -4.65 -0.92 16.22
N ILE A 175 -4.96 -2.21 16.07
CA ILE A 175 -6.34 -2.72 16.13
C ILE A 175 -6.99 -2.34 17.47
N GLU A 176 -6.31 -2.61 18.59
CA GLU A 176 -6.79 -2.25 19.93
C GLU A 176 -7.03 -0.74 20.07
N ARG A 177 -6.12 0.08 19.53
CA ARG A 177 -6.26 1.54 19.54
C ARG A 177 -7.51 1.99 18.79
N ILE A 178 -7.71 1.49 17.56
CA ILE A 178 -8.86 1.86 16.73
C ILE A 178 -10.16 1.37 17.36
N GLN A 179 -10.18 0.16 17.93
CA GLN A 179 -11.36 -0.35 18.63
C GLN A 179 -11.79 0.56 19.78
N ALA A 180 -10.83 1.16 20.49
CA ALA A 180 -11.05 2.08 21.60
C ALA A 180 -11.42 3.53 21.18
N GLU A 181 -11.28 3.90 19.89
CA GLU A 181 -11.77 5.19 19.39
C GLU A 181 -13.30 5.24 19.48
N GLU A 182 -13.87 6.37 19.93
CA GLU A 182 -15.31 6.65 19.79
C GLU A 182 -15.65 6.88 18.31
N ASP A 183 -16.89 6.54 17.91
CA ASP A 183 -17.36 6.64 16.52
C ASP A 183 -17.52 8.10 16.04
#